data_AF-A0A8H5LYN1-F1
#
_entry.id   AF-A0A8H5LYN1-F1
#
_cell.length_a   1.000
_cell.length_b   1.000
_cell.length_c   1.000
_cell.angle_alpha   90.00
_cell.angle_beta   90.00
_cell.angle_gamma   90.00
#
_symmetry.space_group_name_H-M   'P 1'
#
loop_
_entity.id
_entity.type
_entity.pdbx_description
1 polymer ?
#
loop_
_entity_poly.entity_id
_entity_poly.type
_entity_poly.pdbx_seq_one_letter_code
_entity_poly.pdbx_strand_id
1 'polypeptide(L)'
;MSFLHKAARLSLPTYSRRFHSTSTSRPSSHLRHLVWGTGFLLTAASIPFFSRTVRLDAEPGSLSVESKADSTIDPATGIEFPNVIRVAAKFNVPLLSLVGVGVRTVSFLGIKVYSVGFYADLNNPKLKITPEMTPDEKISEIVSKSACVVRIVPTRNTSYSHLRDAFVRALHARLNDGRKASTVTEDQALEIGFPMRKLKTLFPNSPLTKHTPLDVFLSEPVSGKPRSLIFRDLGAIEDDWVAVEFVLHYFEGEGLSPPLKKEVVKQLEHFEKS
;
A
#
# COMPACT_ATOMS: atom_id res chain seq x y z
N MET A 1 17.21 61.05 -40.73
CA MET A 1 18.49 61.35 -41.42
C MET A 1 19.63 60.96 -40.49
N SER A 2 20.14 59.73 -40.58
CA SER A 2 21.46 59.36 -40.02
C SER A 2 21.96 58.12 -40.76
N PHE A 3 23.14 58.25 -41.36
CA PHE A 3 23.77 57.28 -42.24
C PHE A 3 24.75 56.39 -41.47
N LEU A 4 24.73 55.09 -41.81
CA LEU A 4 25.82 54.10 -41.90
C LEU A 4 26.96 54.12 -40.87
N HIS A 5 27.23 52.95 -40.27
CA HIS A 5 28.56 52.30 -40.20
C HIS A 5 28.38 50.78 -39.97
N LYS A 6 28.66 49.97 -41.00
CA LYS A 6 29.86 49.12 -41.19
C LYS A 6 29.90 47.83 -40.35
N ALA A 7 29.73 46.72 -41.06
CA ALA A 7 29.97 45.37 -40.62
C ALA A 7 31.49 45.07 -40.50
N ALA A 8 31.86 44.27 -39.51
CA ALA A 8 33.11 43.52 -39.50
C ALA A 8 32.88 42.16 -38.83
N ARG A 9 33.08 41.09 -39.61
CA ARG A 9 33.13 39.69 -39.15
C ARG A 9 34.52 39.44 -38.54
N LEU A 10 34.55 38.81 -37.37
CA LEU A 10 35.76 38.16 -36.85
C LEU A 10 35.39 36.75 -36.37
N SER A 11 35.89 35.79 -37.13
CA SER A 11 35.89 34.35 -36.88
C SER A 11 36.89 34.00 -35.78
N LEU A 12 36.47 33.14 -34.84
CA LEU A 12 37.36 32.51 -33.85
C LEU A 12 37.34 30.97 -34.02
N PRO A 13 38.47 30.30 -33.77
CA PRO A 13 38.73 28.95 -34.26
C PRO A 13 38.12 27.86 -33.37
N THR A 14 37.58 26.83 -34.03
CA THR A 14 37.13 25.56 -33.45
C THR A 14 38.32 24.73 -32.96
N TYR A 15 38.42 24.52 -31.65
CA TYR A 15 39.38 23.61 -31.04
C TYR A 15 38.81 22.19 -31.00
N SER A 16 39.33 21.29 -31.85
CA SER A 16 38.98 19.87 -31.83
C SER A 16 39.88 19.12 -30.84
N ARG A 17 39.30 18.62 -29.74
CA ARG A 17 39.98 17.67 -28.85
C ARG A 17 39.64 16.24 -29.27
N ARG A 18 40.67 15.52 -29.72
CA ARG A 18 40.67 14.08 -30.00
C ARG A 18 40.54 13.30 -28.69
N PHE A 19 39.61 12.37 -28.64
CA PHE A 19 39.54 11.35 -27.59
C PHE A 19 40.41 10.15 -28.00
N HIS A 20 41.37 9.79 -27.16
CA HIS A 20 42.09 8.52 -27.25
C HIS A 20 41.32 7.46 -26.46
N SER A 21 40.81 6.45 -27.14
CA SER A 21 40.27 5.23 -26.53
C SER A 21 41.38 4.18 -26.43
N THR A 22 41.79 3.82 -25.22
CA THR A 22 42.63 2.64 -24.97
C THR A 22 41.73 1.48 -24.56
N SER A 23 41.56 0.52 -25.46
CA SER A 23 40.88 -0.75 -25.19
C SER A 23 41.87 -1.72 -24.54
N THR A 24 41.69 -2.04 -23.26
CA THR A 24 42.41 -3.14 -22.61
C THR A 24 41.57 -4.41 -22.70
N SER A 25 42.11 -5.40 -23.40
CA SER A 25 41.60 -6.75 -23.53
C SER A 25 41.75 -7.53 -22.21
N ARG A 26 40.68 -8.20 -21.79
CA ARG A 26 40.71 -9.25 -20.75
C ARG A 26 40.74 -10.62 -21.44
N PRO A 27 41.62 -11.56 -21.06
CA PRO A 27 41.55 -12.92 -21.54
C PRO A 27 40.53 -13.72 -20.72
N SER A 28 39.57 -14.36 -21.40
CA SER A 28 38.67 -15.35 -20.81
C SER A 28 39.34 -16.72 -20.81
N SER A 29 39.60 -17.30 -19.65
CA SER A 29 40.03 -18.69 -19.52
C SER A 29 38.83 -19.64 -19.60
N HIS A 30 38.97 -20.62 -20.49
CA HIS A 30 38.02 -21.71 -20.72
C HIS A 30 38.02 -22.67 -19.52
N LEU A 31 36.86 -22.89 -18.91
CA LEU A 31 36.62 -24.02 -18.02
C LEU A 31 35.78 -25.05 -18.77
N ARG A 32 36.40 -26.17 -19.16
CA ARG A 32 35.73 -27.37 -19.65
C ARG A 32 36.20 -28.54 -18.78
N HIS A 33 35.32 -29.03 -17.91
CA HIS A 33 35.48 -30.35 -17.32
C HIS A 33 34.29 -31.21 -17.68
N LEU A 34 34.63 -32.31 -18.36
CA LEU A 34 33.74 -33.34 -18.87
C LEU A 34 33.06 -34.12 -17.73
N VAL A 35 31.82 -34.49 -18.01
CA VAL A 35 31.03 -35.52 -17.33
C VAL A 35 31.35 -36.88 -17.96
N TRP A 36 31.73 -37.87 -17.13
CA TRP A 36 31.74 -39.32 -17.38
C TRP A 36 31.97 -39.97 -16.00
N GLY A 37 31.26 -40.99 -15.51
CA GLY A 37 30.17 -41.82 -15.99
C GLY A 37 29.80 -42.81 -14.85
N THR A 38 28.77 -43.63 -15.09
CA THR A 38 28.52 -44.99 -14.50
C THR A 38 28.51 -45.12 -12.96
N GLY A 39 27.38 -45.40 -12.30
CA GLY A 39 26.57 -46.61 -12.46
C GLY A 39 26.91 -47.61 -11.34
N PHE A 40 26.15 -47.64 -10.24
CA PHE A 40 26.12 -48.76 -9.31
C PHE A 40 24.68 -49.01 -8.83
N LEU A 41 24.24 -50.24 -9.09
CA LEU A 41 22.98 -50.86 -8.72
C LEU A 41 23.13 -51.59 -7.37
N LEU A 42 21.98 -51.82 -6.71
CA LEU A 42 21.72 -52.74 -5.57
C LEU A 42 22.15 -52.19 -4.19
N THR A 43 21.25 -52.05 -3.20
CA THR A 43 20.57 -53.16 -2.53
C THR A 43 19.39 -52.66 -1.69
N ALA A 44 18.29 -53.42 -1.70
CA ALA A 44 17.13 -53.19 -0.85
C ALA A 44 17.40 -53.68 0.57
N ALA A 45 17.27 -52.79 1.56
CA ALA A 45 17.18 -53.14 2.97
C ALA A 45 15.93 -52.47 3.56
N SER A 46 14.87 -53.26 3.71
CA SER A 46 13.61 -52.86 4.34
C SER A 46 13.79 -52.77 5.86
N ILE A 47 13.97 -51.56 6.38
CA ILE A 47 13.79 -51.26 7.80
C ILE A 47 12.30 -50.94 7.99
N PRO A 48 11.54 -51.69 8.81
CA PRO A 48 10.16 -51.33 9.11
C PRO A 48 10.19 -50.13 10.06
N PHE A 49 10.22 -48.93 9.48
CA PHE A 49 9.84 -47.75 10.23
C PHE A 49 8.37 -47.91 10.61
N PHE A 50 8.15 -48.02 11.91
CA PHE A 50 6.86 -47.97 12.56
C PHE A 50 6.27 -46.57 12.32
N SER A 51 5.78 -46.33 11.12
CA SER A 51 5.00 -45.13 10.78
C SER A 51 3.65 -45.29 11.45
N ARG A 52 3.58 -44.88 12.72
CA ARG A 52 2.31 -44.47 13.32
C ARG A 52 1.85 -43.27 12.49
N THR A 53 1.10 -43.54 11.42
CA THR A 53 0.38 -42.52 10.67
C THR A 53 -0.68 -41.97 11.62
N VAL A 54 -0.29 -41.00 12.43
CA VAL A 54 -1.24 -40.10 13.06
C VAL A 54 -1.83 -39.33 11.88
N ARG A 55 -3.00 -39.78 11.41
CA ARG A 55 -3.86 -38.96 10.56
C ARG A 55 -4.34 -37.81 11.42
N LEU A 56 -3.62 -36.69 11.36
CA LEU A 56 -4.18 -35.39 11.68
C LEU A 56 -5.09 -35.02 10.50
N ASP A 57 -6.40 -35.16 10.68
CA ASP A 57 -7.42 -34.62 9.76
C ASP A 57 -7.53 -33.09 9.93
N ALA A 58 -6.39 -32.40 9.99
CA ALA A 58 -6.35 -30.95 9.82
C ALA A 58 -6.08 -30.72 8.34
N GLU A 59 -7.13 -30.36 7.60
CA GLU A 59 -6.98 -29.90 6.23
C GLU A 59 -5.86 -28.86 6.17
N PRO A 60 -4.85 -29.01 5.31
CA PRO A 60 -4.02 -27.87 4.98
C PRO A 60 -4.98 -26.89 4.30
N GLY A 61 -5.35 -25.83 5.00
CA GLY A 61 -6.11 -24.71 4.48
C GLY A 61 -5.33 -24.02 3.37
N SER A 62 -5.23 -24.68 2.23
CA SER A 62 -4.99 -24.08 0.94
C SER A 62 -6.25 -23.31 0.58
N LEU A 63 -6.09 -21.99 0.54
CA LEU A 63 -6.74 -21.10 -0.41
C LEU A 63 -8.27 -20.98 -0.27
N SER A 64 -8.68 -19.76 0.10
CA SER A 64 -10.03 -19.22 -0.11
C SER A 64 -11.17 -20.13 0.33
N VAL A 65 -11.52 -20.07 1.61
CA VAL A 65 -12.91 -20.31 2.01
C VAL A 65 -13.75 -19.17 1.43
N GLU A 66 -14.10 -19.32 0.16
CA GLU A 66 -15.27 -18.72 -0.46
C GLU A 66 -16.49 -19.30 0.28
N SER A 67 -16.82 -18.74 1.45
CA SER A 67 -18.24 -18.55 1.71
C SER A 67 -18.71 -17.67 0.55
N LYS A 68 -19.79 -18.07 -0.13
CA LYS A 68 -20.51 -17.33 -1.17
C LYS A 68 -20.87 -15.94 -0.63
N ALA A 69 -19.87 -15.07 -0.55
CA ALA A 69 -19.90 -13.83 0.19
C ALA A 69 -20.40 -12.81 -0.79
N ASP A 70 -21.54 -12.24 -0.47
CA ASP A 70 -22.04 -11.04 -1.10
C ASP A 70 -20.85 -10.08 -1.32
N SER A 71 -20.61 -9.71 -2.58
CA SER A 71 -19.49 -8.89 -3.01
C SER A 71 -20.04 -7.64 -3.68
N THR A 72 -19.44 -6.51 -3.38
CA THR A 72 -19.78 -5.23 -4.00
C THR A 72 -18.80 -4.96 -5.13
N ILE A 73 -19.35 -4.63 -6.30
CA ILE A 73 -18.56 -4.31 -7.51
C ILE A 73 -18.33 -2.80 -7.55
N ASP A 74 -17.08 -2.37 -7.74
CA ASP A 74 -16.79 -0.97 -8.05
C ASP A 74 -17.34 -0.64 -9.46
N PRO A 75 -18.35 0.25 -9.57
CA PRO A 75 -19.01 0.56 -10.84
C PRO A 75 -18.05 1.13 -11.89
N ALA A 76 -16.95 1.77 -11.46
CA ALA A 76 -16.01 2.38 -12.39
C ALA A 76 -15.00 1.37 -12.97
N THR A 77 -14.65 0.31 -12.24
CA THR A 77 -13.55 -0.59 -12.63
C THR A 77 -13.98 -2.03 -12.86
N GLY A 78 -15.17 -2.42 -12.40
CA GLY A 78 -15.64 -3.80 -12.40
C GLY A 78 -14.87 -4.71 -11.43
N ILE A 79 -14.08 -4.13 -10.51
CA ILE A 79 -13.34 -4.91 -9.51
C ILE A 79 -14.29 -5.23 -8.36
N GLU A 80 -14.31 -6.50 -7.95
CA GLU A 80 -15.14 -6.98 -6.87
C GLU A 80 -14.43 -6.87 -5.52
N PHE A 81 -15.18 -6.45 -4.51
CA PHE A 81 -14.75 -6.37 -3.12
C PHE A 81 -15.69 -7.23 -2.27
N PRO A 82 -15.17 -8.19 -1.50
CA PRO A 82 -16.03 -8.97 -0.60
C PRO A 82 -16.67 -8.03 0.44
N ASN A 83 -17.92 -8.25 0.84
CA ASN A 83 -18.56 -7.37 1.84
C ASN A 83 -17.99 -7.55 3.25
N VAL A 84 -17.31 -8.66 3.51
CA VAL A 84 -16.68 -8.96 4.80
C VAL A 84 -15.29 -9.56 4.58
N ILE A 85 -14.30 -9.08 5.33
CA ILE A 85 -12.94 -9.63 5.32
C ILE A 85 -12.47 -10.02 6.72
N ARG A 86 -11.69 -11.09 6.76
CA ARG A 86 -10.85 -11.46 7.92
C ARG A 86 -9.41 -11.20 7.55
N VAL A 87 -8.74 -10.35 8.33
CA VAL A 87 -7.30 -10.13 8.18
C VAL A 87 -6.57 -11.23 8.95
N ALA A 88 -5.75 -12.00 8.25
CA ALA A 88 -4.87 -13.00 8.88
C ALA A 88 -3.72 -12.29 9.60
N ALA A 89 -4.00 -11.66 10.74
CA ALA A 89 -2.96 -11.17 11.64
C ALA A 89 -2.63 -12.24 12.69
N LYS A 90 -1.46 -12.13 13.32
CA LYS A 90 -1.04 -13.01 14.43
C LYS A 90 -1.92 -12.89 15.70
N PHE A 91 -2.92 -12.00 15.69
CA PHE A 91 -3.83 -11.71 16.79
C PHE A 91 -5.28 -11.88 16.33
N ASN A 92 -6.20 -12.09 17.26
CA ASN A 92 -7.63 -12.28 16.97
C ASN A 92 -8.23 -10.98 16.43
N VAL A 93 -8.24 -10.80 15.10
CA VAL A 93 -8.77 -9.60 14.43
C VAL A 93 -10.29 -9.75 14.26
N PRO A 94 -11.08 -8.71 14.57
CA PRO A 94 -12.52 -8.72 14.30
C PRO A 94 -12.83 -8.86 12.81
N LEU A 95 -14.06 -9.28 12.53
CA LEU A 95 -14.61 -9.26 11.18
C LEU A 95 -14.80 -7.81 10.73
N LEU A 96 -14.22 -7.43 9.60
CA LEU A 96 -14.35 -6.09 9.05
C LEU A 96 -15.40 -6.08 7.95
N SER A 97 -16.33 -5.13 8.02
CA SER A 97 -17.40 -4.96 7.04
C SER A 97 -16.99 -3.89 6.03
N LEU A 98 -17.37 -4.08 4.76
CA LEU A 98 -17.18 -3.10 3.70
C LEU A 98 -18.08 -1.89 3.96
N VAL A 99 -17.46 -0.71 4.00
CA VAL A 99 -18.12 0.58 4.23
C VAL A 99 -18.22 1.40 2.93
N GLY A 100 -17.40 1.08 1.93
CA GLY A 100 -17.50 1.74 0.64
C GLY A 100 -16.42 1.30 -0.34
N VAL A 101 -16.70 1.52 -1.61
CA VAL A 101 -15.79 1.27 -2.72
C VAL A 101 -15.66 2.51 -3.59
N GLY A 102 -14.51 2.68 -4.25
CA GLY A 102 -14.35 3.75 -5.22
C GLY A 102 -13.06 3.64 -6.02
N VAL A 103 -13.02 4.32 -7.16
CA VAL A 103 -11.83 4.41 -8.00
C VAL A 103 -11.03 5.66 -7.67
N ARG A 104 -9.69 5.52 -7.62
CA ARG A 104 -8.79 6.66 -7.68
C ARG A 104 -8.41 6.96 -9.12
N THR A 105 -8.55 8.22 -9.48
CA THR A 105 -8.28 8.75 -10.81
C THR A 105 -7.18 9.81 -10.76
N VAL A 106 -6.29 9.82 -11.75
CA VAL A 106 -5.23 10.83 -11.89
C VAL A 106 -5.43 11.65 -13.16
N SER A 107 -5.06 12.94 -13.09
CA SER A 107 -5.07 13.94 -14.16
C SER A 107 -6.45 14.30 -14.75
N PHE A 108 -6.48 15.37 -15.55
CA PHE A 108 -7.65 15.76 -16.34
C PHE A 108 -8.13 14.66 -17.31
N LEU A 109 -7.23 13.77 -17.76
CA LEU A 109 -7.58 12.67 -18.67
C LEU A 109 -8.39 11.54 -18.01
N GLY A 110 -8.60 11.59 -16.69
CA GLY A 110 -9.45 10.62 -16.02
C GLY A 110 -8.84 9.21 -15.94
N ILE A 111 -7.51 9.09 -15.83
CA ILE A 111 -6.85 7.80 -15.80
C ILE A 111 -7.11 7.11 -14.46
N LYS A 112 -7.82 5.98 -14.50
CA LYS A 112 -8.04 5.09 -13.34
C LYS A 112 -6.72 4.44 -12.95
N VAL A 113 -6.29 4.62 -11.69
CA VAL A 113 -5.04 4.07 -11.17
C VAL A 113 -5.30 2.80 -10.39
N TYR A 114 -6.16 2.86 -9.39
CA TYR A 114 -6.57 1.72 -8.59
C TYR A 114 -8.03 1.88 -8.17
N SER A 115 -8.68 0.75 -7.89
CA SER A 115 -9.89 0.72 -7.09
C SER A 115 -9.51 0.53 -5.62
N VAL A 116 -10.29 1.11 -4.72
CA VAL A 116 -10.07 1.05 -3.29
C VAL A 116 -11.37 0.66 -2.58
N GLY A 117 -11.26 -0.27 -1.63
CA GLY A 117 -12.33 -0.63 -0.71
C GLY A 117 -11.93 -0.25 0.71
N PHE A 118 -12.83 0.43 1.42
CA PHE A 118 -12.67 0.76 2.82
C PHE A 118 -13.50 -0.18 3.68
N TYR A 119 -12.86 -0.81 4.66
CA TYR A 119 -13.47 -1.74 5.60
C TYR A 119 -13.22 -1.25 7.02
N ALA A 120 -14.19 -1.44 7.89
CA ALA A 120 -14.08 -1.09 9.30
C ALA A 120 -14.79 -2.12 10.19
N ASP A 121 -14.34 -2.21 11.44
CA ASP A 121 -15.06 -2.93 12.48
C ASP A 121 -16.22 -2.07 13.01
N LEU A 122 -17.34 -2.08 12.28
CA LEU A 122 -18.57 -1.40 12.69
C LEU A 122 -19.19 -2.04 13.95
N ASN A 123 -18.76 -3.24 14.34
CA ASN A 123 -19.24 -3.97 15.51
C ASN A 123 -18.42 -3.66 16.79
N ASN A 124 -17.39 -2.83 16.70
CA ASN A 124 -16.58 -2.44 17.86
C ASN A 124 -17.42 -1.71 18.96
N PRO A 125 -17.44 -2.19 20.22
CA PRO A 125 -18.24 -1.60 21.30
C PRO A 125 -17.77 -0.21 21.76
N LYS A 126 -16.57 0.23 21.38
CA LYS A 126 -16.03 1.55 21.74
C LYS A 126 -16.51 2.66 20.81
N LEU A 127 -17.14 2.31 19.69
CA LEU A 127 -17.66 3.27 18.72
C LEU A 127 -18.91 3.96 19.27
N LYS A 128 -18.87 5.30 19.30
CA LYS A 128 -20.00 6.15 19.69
C LYS A 128 -20.35 7.04 18.51
N ILE A 129 -21.35 6.63 17.75
CA ILE A 129 -21.80 7.34 16.55
C ILE A 129 -23.22 7.78 16.78
N THR A 130 -23.39 9.08 16.94
CA THR A 130 -24.72 9.70 17.07
C THR A 130 -25.18 10.23 15.71
N PRO A 131 -26.50 10.35 15.49
CA PRO A 131 -27.04 10.92 14.25
C PRO A 131 -26.65 12.38 14.02
N GLU A 132 -26.36 13.13 15.09
CA GLU A 132 -25.99 14.55 15.03
C GLU A 132 -24.55 14.79 14.51
N MET A 133 -23.70 13.76 14.48
CA MET A 133 -22.33 13.88 13.98
C MET A 133 -22.34 14.09 12.47
N THR A 134 -21.50 15.01 12.01
CA THR A 134 -21.25 15.17 10.57
C THR A 134 -20.63 13.90 9.99
N PRO A 135 -20.84 13.58 8.69
CA PRO A 135 -20.27 12.37 8.10
C PRO A 135 -18.75 12.27 8.24
N ASP A 136 -18.04 13.39 8.16
CA ASP A 136 -16.58 13.44 8.32
C ASP A 136 -16.16 13.15 9.77
N GLU A 137 -16.94 13.61 10.77
CA GLU A 137 -16.73 13.24 12.18
C GLU A 137 -17.02 11.76 12.42
N LYS A 138 -18.06 11.20 11.80
CA LYS A 138 -18.35 9.76 11.88
C LYS A 138 -17.18 8.93 11.34
N ILE A 139 -16.63 9.33 10.19
CA ILE A 139 -15.45 8.68 9.60
C ILE A 139 -14.24 8.80 10.54
N SER A 140 -13.99 9.99 11.08
CA SER A 140 -12.88 10.23 12.01
C SER A 140 -13.00 9.38 13.29
N GLU A 141 -14.20 9.25 13.85
CA GLU A 141 -14.47 8.40 15.01
C GLU A 141 -14.26 6.91 14.68
N ILE A 142 -14.77 6.44 13.54
CA ILE A 142 -14.55 5.06 13.08
C ILE A 142 -13.06 4.78 12.95
N VAL A 143 -12.34 5.64 12.23
CA VAL A 143 -10.90 5.45 12.00
C VAL A 143 -10.14 5.53 13.33
N SER A 144 -10.47 6.44 14.23
CA SER A 144 -9.73 6.62 15.49
C SER A 144 -9.98 5.49 16.51
N LYS A 145 -11.18 4.90 16.55
CA LYS A 145 -11.58 3.94 17.60
C LYS A 145 -11.60 2.47 17.16
N SER A 146 -11.78 2.19 15.87
CA SER A 146 -11.98 0.81 15.39
C SER A 146 -10.83 0.32 14.52
N ALA A 147 -10.75 -0.99 14.29
CA ALA A 147 -9.82 -1.54 13.31
C ALA A 147 -10.35 -1.30 11.88
N CYS A 148 -9.46 -0.94 10.96
CA CYS A 148 -9.83 -0.64 9.58
C CYS A 148 -8.93 -1.36 8.58
N VAL A 149 -9.41 -1.57 7.36
CA VAL A 149 -8.58 -1.97 6.22
C VAL A 149 -8.86 -1.06 5.04
N VAL A 150 -7.80 -0.61 4.40
CA VAL A 150 -7.84 -0.05 3.06
C VAL A 150 -7.29 -1.10 2.11
N ARG A 151 -8.16 -1.66 1.25
CA ARG A 151 -7.78 -2.61 0.20
C ARG A 151 -7.59 -1.86 -1.10
N ILE A 152 -6.39 -1.89 -1.66
CA ILE A 152 -6.04 -1.19 -2.89
C ILE A 152 -5.82 -2.22 -3.99
N VAL A 153 -6.57 -2.12 -5.09
CA VAL A 153 -6.48 -3.04 -6.23
C VAL A 153 -6.08 -2.25 -7.49
N PRO A 154 -4.85 -2.38 -7.99
CA PRO A 154 -4.39 -1.67 -9.17
C PRO A 154 -5.21 -2.06 -10.40
N THR A 155 -5.65 -1.06 -11.15
CA THR A 155 -6.37 -1.26 -12.43
C THR A 155 -5.42 -1.39 -13.61
N ARG A 156 -4.12 -1.16 -13.38
CA ARG A 156 -3.03 -1.25 -14.36
C ARG A 156 -1.74 -1.70 -13.66
N ASN A 157 -0.77 -2.16 -14.45
CA ASN A 157 0.56 -2.43 -13.91
C ASN A 157 1.19 -1.12 -13.39
N THR A 158 1.75 -1.19 -12.20
CA THR A 158 2.43 -0.08 -11.53
C THR A 158 3.62 -0.62 -10.73
N SER A 159 4.19 0.17 -9.84
CA SER A 159 5.24 -0.28 -8.92
C SER A 159 4.91 0.12 -7.49
N TYR A 160 5.42 -0.65 -6.54
CA TYR A 160 5.36 -0.30 -5.12
C TYR A 160 6.03 1.05 -4.84
N SER A 161 7.12 1.37 -5.56
CA SER A 161 7.78 2.68 -5.46
C SER A 161 6.86 3.85 -5.84
N HIS A 162 6.03 3.71 -6.87
CA HIS A 162 5.10 4.76 -7.29
C HIS A 162 3.99 4.98 -6.24
N LEU A 163 3.44 3.90 -5.69
CA LEU A 163 2.45 3.96 -4.62
C LEU A 163 3.04 4.57 -3.35
N ARG A 164 4.21 4.10 -2.93
CA ARG A 164 4.99 4.64 -1.79
C ARG A 164 5.17 6.14 -1.90
N ASP A 165 5.67 6.62 -3.04
CA ASP A 165 5.98 8.03 -3.23
C ASP A 165 4.70 8.88 -3.21
N ALA A 166 3.57 8.34 -3.67
CA ALA A 166 2.27 8.99 -3.53
C ALA A 166 1.81 9.07 -2.07
N PHE A 167 1.92 7.98 -1.29
CA PHE A 167 1.55 7.96 0.13
C PHE A 167 2.43 8.90 0.97
N VAL A 168 3.75 8.83 0.79
CA VAL A 168 4.69 9.70 1.51
C VAL A 168 4.43 11.17 1.19
N ARG A 169 4.12 11.50 -0.07
CA ARG A 169 3.76 12.87 -0.45
C ARG A 169 2.46 13.33 0.20
N ALA A 170 1.44 12.48 0.23
CA ALA A 170 0.16 12.79 0.87
C ALA A 170 0.33 13.03 2.38
N LEU A 171 1.07 12.15 3.08
CA LEU A 171 1.35 12.32 4.51
C LEU A 171 2.18 13.56 4.82
N HIS A 172 3.18 13.89 3.99
CA HIS A 172 3.92 15.15 4.17
C HIS A 172 3.03 16.39 3.98
N ALA A 173 2.08 16.36 3.04
CA ALA A 173 1.13 17.46 2.87
C ALA A 173 0.29 17.64 4.13
N ARG A 174 -0.24 16.53 4.68
CA ARG A 174 -1.01 16.52 5.93
C ARG A 174 -0.21 16.99 7.13
N LEU A 175 1.05 16.56 7.25
CA LEU A 175 1.93 17.03 8.33
C LEU A 175 2.13 18.55 8.26
N ASN A 176 2.30 19.09 7.05
CA ASN A 176 2.45 20.53 6.85
C ASN A 176 1.15 21.29 7.15
N ASP A 177 -0.01 20.73 6.82
CA ASP A 177 -1.30 21.36 7.13
C ASP A 177 -1.61 21.28 8.64
N GLY A 178 -1.27 20.18 9.31
CA GLY A 178 -1.33 20.04 10.76
C GLY A 178 -0.41 21.01 11.51
N ARG A 179 0.77 21.31 10.97
CA ARG A 179 1.67 22.36 11.48
C ARG A 179 1.04 23.75 11.34
N LYS A 180 0.48 24.08 10.17
CA LYS A 180 -0.21 25.37 9.94
C LYS A 180 -1.42 25.55 10.87
N ALA A 181 -2.18 24.47 11.09
CA ALA A 181 -3.33 24.45 11.98
C ALA A 181 -2.95 24.34 13.47
N SER A 182 -1.66 24.28 13.81
CA SER A 182 -1.16 24.07 15.19
C SER A 182 -1.74 22.84 15.90
N THR A 183 -2.19 21.84 15.13
CA THR A 183 -2.67 20.55 15.65
C THR A 183 -1.50 19.61 15.92
N VAL A 184 -0.38 19.79 15.21
CA VAL A 184 0.86 19.05 15.39
C VAL A 184 1.93 19.99 15.92
N THR A 185 2.49 19.68 17.09
CA THR A 185 3.60 20.46 17.66
C THR A 185 4.90 20.20 16.89
N GLU A 186 5.89 21.09 17.02
CA GLU A 186 7.17 20.87 16.32
C GLU A 186 7.90 19.63 16.85
N ASP A 187 7.80 19.36 18.16
CA ASP A 187 8.37 18.14 18.77
C ASP A 187 7.70 16.88 18.20
N GLN A 188 6.37 16.86 18.09
CA GLN A 188 5.64 15.76 17.45
C GLN A 188 6.06 15.59 15.98
N ALA A 189 6.24 16.69 15.24
CA ALA A 189 6.66 16.62 13.84
C ALA A 189 8.06 16.03 13.67
N LEU A 190 8.97 16.26 14.62
CA LEU A 190 10.29 15.62 14.66
C LEU A 190 10.16 14.10 14.91
N GLU A 191 9.30 13.70 15.85
CA GLU A 191 9.03 12.28 16.16
C GLU A 191 8.42 11.55 14.95
N ILE A 192 7.42 12.16 14.29
CA ILE A 192 6.76 11.65 13.06
C ILE A 192 7.76 11.44 11.91
N GLY A 193 8.88 12.17 11.91
CA GLY A 193 9.95 12.00 10.92
C GLY A 193 10.49 10.57 10.83
N PHE A 194 10.58 9.85 11.95
CA PHE A 194 11.05 8.45 11.96
C PHE A 194 10.07 7.47 11.29
N PRO A 195 8.79 7.37 11.70
CA PRO A 195 7.83 6.47 11.06
C PRO A 195 7.59 6.80 9.59
N MET A 196 7.68 8.08 9.17
CA MET A 196 7.62 8.42 7.73
C MET A 196 8.81 7.89 6.94
N ARG A 197 10.04 7.91 7.51
CA ARG A 197 11.20 7.26 6.88
C ARG A 197 11.02 5.74 6.84
N LYS A 198 10.51 5.12 7.92
CA LYS A 198 10.21 3.69 7.98
C LYS A 198 9.22 3.30 6.89
N LEU A 199 8.12 4.06 6.71
CA LEU A 199 7.14 3.87 5.64
C LEU A 199 7.83 3.78 4.27
N LYS A 200 8.75 4.70 3.98
CA LYS A 200 9.47 4.69 2.70
C LYS A 200 10.29 3.41 2.50
N THR A 201 10.85 2.84 3.57
CA THR A 201 11.68 1.63 3.49
C THR A 201 10.89 0.32 3.35
N LEU A 202 9.61 0.29 3.74
CA LEU A 202 8.78 -0.92 3.66
C LEU A 202 8.47 -1.34 2.22
N PHE A 203 8.42 -0.38 1.30
CA PHE A 203 7.99 -0.63 -0.08
C PHE A 203 9.20 -0.96 -0.97
N PRO A 204 9.25 -2.16 -1.57
CA PRO A 204 10.31 -2.54 -2.49
C PRO A 204 10.23 -1.74 -3.80
N ASN A 205 11.28 -1.81 -4.61
CA ASN A 205 11.27 -1.23 -5.97
C ASN A 205 10.73 -2.21 -7.03
N SER A 206 10.03 -3.28 -6.61
CA SER A 206 9.43 -4.26 -7.50
C SER A 206 8.13 -3.74 -8.16
N PRO A 207 7.75 -4.32 -9.32
CA PRO A 207 6.46 -4.04 -9.92
C PRO A 207 5.32 -4.57 -9.06
N LEU A 208 4.17 -3.89 -9.13
CA LEU A 208 2.90 -4.35 -8.61
C LEU A 208 1.97 -4.60 -9.80
N THR A 209 1.58 -5.86 -9.96
CA THR A 209 0.78 -6.31 -11.10
C THR A 209 -0.68 -5.85 -10.96
N LYS A 210 -1.34 -5.65 -12.11
CA LYS A 210 -2.77 -5.38 -12.18
C LYS A 210 -3.56 -6.43 -11.40
N HIS A 211 -4.60 -6.01 -10.69
CA HIS A 211 -5.50 -6.85 -9.90
C HIS A 211 -4.89 -7.54 -8.67
N THR A 212 -3.62 -7.31 -8.34
CA THR A 212 -3.04 -7.82 -7.09
C THR A 212 -3.43 -6.89 -5.94
N PRO A 213 -4.23 -7.37 -4.95
CA PRO A 213 -4.67 -6.53 -3.84
C PRO A 213 -3.51 -6.23 -2.90
N LEU A 214 -3.39 -4.96 -2.50
CA LEU A 214 -2.57 -4.51 -1.39
C LEU A 214 -3.48 -4.13 -0.24
N ASP A 215 -3.48 -4.94 0.81
CA ASP A 215 -4.25 -4.70 2.02
C ASP A 215 -3.42 -3.91 3.02
N VAL A 216 -3.94 -2.77 3.46
CA VAL A 216 -3.36 -1.98 4.55
C VAL A 216 -4.29 -2.06 5.76
N PHE A 217 -3.85 -2.74 6.80
CA PHE A 217 -4.60 -2.95 8.03
C PHE A 217 -4.18 -1.95 9.10
N LEU A 218 -5.15 -1.25 9.67
CA LEU A 218 -5.00 -0.38 10.83
C LEU A 218 -5.55 -1.10 12.05
N SER A 219 -4.69 -1.35 13.04
CA SER A 219 -5.09 -2.05 14.27
C SER A 219 -6.10 -1.24 15.08
N GLU A 220 -6.84 -1.90 15.98
CA GLU A 220 -7.60 -1.19 17.01
C GLU A 220 -6.63 -0.43 17.94
N PRO A 221 -7.00 0.75 18.48
CA PRO A 221 -6.22 1.41 19.53
C PRO A 221 -6.16 0.57 20.80
N VAL A 222 -4.94 0.37 21.30
CA VAL A 222 -4.66 -0.32 22.57
C VAL A 222 -4.05 0.70 23.53
N SER A 223 -4.60 0.80 24.74
CA SER A 223 -4.10 1.75 25.74
C SER A 223 -2.62 1.51 26.04
N GLY A 224 -1.81 2.57 25.99
CA GLY A 224 -0.38 2.53 26.30
C GLY A 224 0.51 1.91 25.21
N LYS A 225 0.00 1.65 24.00
CA LYS A 225 0.80 1.18 22.87
C LYS A 225 0.53 2.02 21.61
N PRO A 226 1.57 2.32 20.81
CA PRO A 226 1.37 2.98 19.53
C PRO A 226 0.58 2.07 18.58
N ARG A 227 -0.24 2.69 17.75
CA ARG A 227 -1.09 2.01 16.80
C ARG A 227 -0.28 1.41 15.65
N SER A 228 -0.64 0.19 15.26
CA SER A 228 0.05 -0.52 14.18
C SER A 228 -0.67 -0.34 12.84
N LEU A 229 0.05 0.19 11.85
CA LEU A 229 -0.33 0.19 10.43
C LEU A 229 0.46 -0.90 9.71
N ILE A 230 -0.25 -1.95 9.27
CA ILE A 230 0.33 -3.17 8.69
C ILE A 230 0.04 -3.19 7.19
N PHE A 231 1.09 -3.14 6.39
CA PHE A 231 1.02 -3.40 4.96
C PHE A 231 1.23 -4.90 4.74
N ARG A 232 0.19 -5.57 4.24
CA ARG A 232 0.25 -7.01 3.98
C ARG A 232 1.46 -7.34 3.12
N ASP A 233 2.26 -8.30 3.59
CA ASP A 233 3.50 -8.78 2.97
C ASP A 233 4.67 -7.77 2.84
N LEU A 234 4.50 -6.52 3.32
CA LEU A 234 5.54 -5.48 3.26
C LEU A 234 6.08 -5.07 4.64
N GLY A 235 5.28 -5.21 5.70
CA GLY A 235 5.70 -4.92 7.07
C GLY A 235 4.76 -3.98 7.82
N ALA A 236 5.21 -3.47 8.97
CA ALA A 236 4.38 -2.67 9.86
C ALA A 236 5.07 -1.40 10.38
N ILE A 237 4.27 -0.39 10.67
CA ILE A 237 4.66 0.89 11.29
C ILE A 237 3.88 1.02 12.58
N GLU A 238 4.56 1.43 13.64
CA GLU A 238 3.98 1.66 14.96
C GLU A 238 4.09 3.15 15.24
N ASP A 239 2.99 3.88 15.06
CA ASP A 239 2.89 5.31 15.31
C ASP A 239 1.42 5.74 15.23
N ASP A 240 0.94 6.50 16.21
CA ASP A 240 -0.47 6.88 16.27
C ASP A 240 -0.86 7.85 15.15
N TRP A 241 0.00 8.84 14.88
CA TRP A 241 -0.28 9.87 13.89
C TRP A 241 -0.23 9.29 12.47
N VAL A 242 0.88 8.67 12.07
CA VAL A 242 1.04 8.09 10.72
C VAL A 242 0.00 7.02 10.45
N ALA A 243 -0.34 6.18 11.42
CA ALA A 243 -1.32 5.11 11.23
C ALA A 243 -2.73 5.66 10.99
N VAL A 244 -3.17 6.63 11.79
CA VAL A 244 -4.49 7.26 11.66
C VAL A 244 -4.56 8.10 10.39
N GLU A 245 -3.58 8.96 10.18
CA GLU A 245 -3.55 9.92 9.08
C GLU A 245 -3.41 9.23 7.72
N PHE A 246 -2.79 8.04 7.66
CA PHE A 246 -2.78 7.23 6.45
C PHE A 246 -4.19 6.84 6.00
N VAL A 247 -5.09 6.51 6.94
CA VAL A 247 -6.47 6.16 6.58
C VAL A 247 -7.29 7.42 6.33
N LEU A 248 -7.15 8.44 7.18
CA LEU A 248 -7.87 9.73 7.03
C LEU A 248 -7.53 10.46 5.73
N HIS A 249 -6.34 10.25 5.16
CA HIS A 249 -6.00 10.85 3.86
C HIS A 249 -6.94 10.41 2.72
N TYR A 250 -7.68 9.31 2.87
CA TYR A 250 -8.68 8.89 1.88
C TYR A 250 -9.96 9.71 1.94
N PHE A 251 -10.21 10.44 3.03
CA PHE A 251 -11.49 11.07 3.33
C PHE A 251 -11.41 12.59 3.55
N GLU A 252 -10.21 13.15 3.75
CA GLU A 252 -10.05 14.60 3.89
C GLU A 252 -10.35 15.35 2.58
N GLY A 253 -11.14 16.44 2.70
CA GLY A 253 -11.60 17.19 1.54
C GLY A 253 -12.43 16.30 0.60
N GLU A 254 -12.03 16.23 -0.67
CA GLU A 254 -12.61 15.29 -1.65
C GLU A 254 -12.02 13.87 -1.55
N GLY A 255 -10.99 13.67 -0.71
CA GLY A 255 -10.27 12.42 -0.57
C GLY A 255 -9.41 12.05 -1.78
N LEU A 256 -8.67 10.94 -1.67
CA LEU A 256 -7.96 10.36 -2.82
C LEU A 256 -8.91 9.73 -3.86
N SER A 257 -10.13 9.43 -3.44
CA SER A 257 -11.18 8.89 -4.26
C SER A 257 -12.51 9.55 -3.86
N PRO A 258 -12.93 10.60 -4.59
CA PRO A 258 -14.26 11.19 -4.41
C PRO A 258 -15.41 10.17 -4.46
N PRO A 259 -15.43 9.15 -5.35
CA PRO A 259 -16.50 8.15 -5.31
C PRO A 259 -16.47 7.29 -4.05
N LEU A 260 -15.28 6.96 -3.51
CA LEU A 260 -15.18 6.24 -2.23
C LEU A 260 -15.81 7.06 -1.10
N LYS A 261 -15.44 8.34 -0.98
CA LYS A 261 -15.97 9.20 0.09
C LYS A 261 -17.49 9.30 0.00
N LYS A 262 -18.05 9.47 -1.20
CA LYS A 262 -19.50 9.53 -1.41
C LYS A 262 -20.22 8.25 -0.97
N GLU A 263 -19.69 7.08 -1.30
CA GLU A 263 -20.32 5.82 -0.89
C GLU A 263 -20.22 5.61 0.62
N VAL A 264 -19.07 5.93 1.22
CA VAL A 264 -18.89 5.85 2.68
C VAL A 264 -19.84 6.79 3.40
N VAL A 265 -19.97 8.04 2.95
CA VAL A 265 -20.91 9.01 3.54
C VAL A 265 -22.34 8.47 3.47
N LYS A 266 -22.78 8.00 2.29
CA LYS A 266 -24.10 7.41 2.09
C LYS A 266 -24.36 6.22 3.01
N GLN A 267 -23.38 5.35 3.22
CA GLN A 267 -23.52 4.21 4.12
C GLN A 267 -23.56 4.63 5.59
N LEU A 268 -22.86 5.71 5.96
CA LEU A 268 -22.80 6.23 7.32
C LEU A 268 -23.91 7.23 7.69
N GLU A 269 -24.67 7.74 6.72
CA GLU A 269 -25.81 8.65 6.95
C GLU A 269 -26.79 8.07 7.98
N HIS A 270 -27.19 6.82 7.80
CA HIS A 270 -28.16 6.12 8.64
C HIS A 270 -27.51 5.20 9.68
N PHE A 271 -26.18 5.19 9.77
CA PHE A 271 -25.48 4.35 10.73
C PHE A 271 -25.43 5.04 12.10
N GLU A 272 -25.88 4.31 13.10
CA GLU A 272 -25.90 4.74 14.50
C GLU A 272 -25.31 3.65 15.39
N LYS A 273 -24.59 4.08 16.42
CA LYS A 273 -24.05 3.17 17.41
C LYS A 273 -23.88 3.85 18.76
N SER A 274 -24.60 3.34 19.76
CA SER A 274 -24.60 3.81 21.15
C SER A 274 -23.79 2.93 22.08
#